data_AF-A0A2V7XCH0-F1
#
_entry.id   AF-A0A2V7XCH0-F1
#
_cell.length_a   1.000
_cell.length_b   1.000
_cell.length_c   1.000
_cell.angle_alpha   90.00
_cell.angle_beta   90.00
_cell.angle_gamma   90.00
#
_symmetry.space_group_name_H-M   'P 1'
#
loop_
_entity.id
_entity.type
_entity.pdbx_description
1 polymer ?
#
loop_
_entity_poly.entity_id
_entity_poly.type
_entity_poly.pdbx_seq_one_letter_code
_entity_poly.pdbx_strand_id
1 'polypeptide(L)'
;MSAGSARQQLSPAPRSSELQDAIRKRAEEIYVRDGRIPGRDLDNWTQAEAEIAREWGGPGRRTAIVVDVDGVQYVGEYGSESCDGYQPGEFGLGQDISVRFEADKMFLTRPNGKELETTIVHKIE
;
A
#
# COMPACT_ATOMS: atom_id res chain seq x y z
N MET A 1 11.36 2.31 -25.54
CA MET A 1 10.25 1.60 -24.86
C MET A 1 10.88 0.33 -24.34
N SER A 2 10.92 0.15 -23.02
CA SER A 2 11.52 -1.04 -22.40
C SER A 2 10.39 -1.92 -21.86
N ALA A 3 10.51 -3.23 -22.09
CA ALA A 3 9.60 -4.22 -21.54
C ALA A 3 10.01 -4.47 -20.08
N GLY A 4 9.07 -4.32 -19.15
CA GLY A 4 9.29 -4.55 -17.72
C GLY A 4 8.30 -5.55 -17.18
N SER A 5 8.69 -6.34 -16.18
CA SER A 5 7.79 -7.29 -15.52
C SER A 5 7.27 -6.67 -14.22
N ALA A 6 5.97 -6.42 -14.13
CA ALA A 6 5.37 -5.92 -12.90
C ALA A 6 5.17 -7.06 -11.90
N ARG A 7 5.68 -6.86 -10.68
CA ARG A 7 5.32 -7.67 -9.52
C ARG A 7 4.72 -6.75 -8.48
N GLN A 8 3.48 -7.01 -8.10
CA GLN A 8 2.90 -6.29 -6.99
C GLN A 8 3.61 -6.72 -5.70
N GLN A 9 4.52 -5.88 -5.22
CA GLN A 9 4.90 -5.91 -3.82
C GLN A 9 3.94 -4.96 -3.12
N LEU A 10 3.01 -5.54 -2.35
CA LEU A 10 2.29 -4.80 -1.32
C LEU A 10 3.36 -4.01 -0.55
N SER A 11 3.24 -2.68 -0.50
CA SER A 11 4.08 -1.77 0.29
C SER A 11 4.39 -2.41 1.65
N PRO A 12 5.52 -2.12 2.32
CA PRO A 12 5.81 -2.73 3.62
C PRO A 12 4.67 -2.38 4.55
N ALA A 13 3.70 -3.29 4.64
CA ALA A 13 2.75 -3.30 5.70
C ALA A 13 3.63 -3.30 6.95
N PRO A 14 3.33 -2.47 7.96
CA PRO A 14 3.94 -2.66 9.27
C PRO A 14 3.91 -4.16 9.53
N ARG A 15 5.09 -4.73 9.87
CA ARG A 15 5.17 -6.16 10.13
C ARG A 15 4.02 -6.48 11.07
N SER A 16 3.33 -7.60 10.84
CA SER A 16 2.10 -7.93 11.58
C SER A 16 2.21 -7.73 13.09
N SER A 17 3.43 -7.85 13.65
CA SER A 17 3.78 -7.46 15.02
C SER A 17 3.58 -5.96 15.36
N GLU A 18 4.13 -5.03 14.58
CA GLU A 18 4.03 -3.58 14.84
C GLU A 18 2.58 -3.08 14.74
N LEU A 19 1.79 -3.69 13.83
CA LEU A 19 0.34 -3.47 13.73
C LEU A 19 -0.39 -3.94 14.99
N GLN A 20 -0.12 -5.17 15.42
CA GLN A 20 -0.74 -5.73 16.62
C GLN A 20 -0.37 -4.95 17.88
N ASP A 21 0.88 -4.48 18.01
CA ASP A 21 1.32 -3.67 19.15
C ASP A 21 0.63 -2.30 19.17
N ALA A 22 0.44 -1.66 18.01
CA ALA A 22 -0.31 -0.41 17.89
C ALA A 22 -1.79 -0.57 18.26
N ILE A 23 -2.44 -1.63 17.74
CA ILE A 23 -3.84 -1.96 18.08
C ILE A 23 -3.98 -2.25 19.57
N ARG A 24 -3.08 -3.04 20.14
CA ARG A 24 -3.08 -3.37 21.57
C ARG A 24 -2.98 -2.12 22.43
N LYS A 25 -2.01 -1.24 22.14
CA LYS A 25 -1.82 0.01 22.87
C LYS A 25 -3.08 0.88 22.80
N ARG A 26 -3.65 1.01 21.60
CA ARG A 26 -4.87 1.79 21.38
C ARG A 26 -6.09 1.22 22.11
N ALA A 27 -6.24 -0.10 22.16
CA ALA A 27 -7.31 -0.77 22.89
C ALA A 27 -7.20 -0.54 24.40
N GLU A 28 -5.97 -0.54 24.95
CA GLU A 28 -5.71 -0.22 26.36
C GLU A 28 -6.06 1.24 26.67
N GLU A 29 -5.69 2.18 25.79
CA GLU A 29 -6.07 3.59 25.93
C GLU A 29 -7.59 3.78 25.95
N ILE A 30 -8.32 3.08 25.08
CA ILE A 30 -9.79 3.09 25.06
C ILE A 30 -10.34 2.50 26.37
N TYR A 31 -9.81 1.37 26.83
CA TYR A 31 -10.20 0.74 28.08
C TYR A 31 -10.02 1.67 29.28
N VAL A 32 -8.89 2.38 29.36
CA VAL A 32 -8.62 3.35 30.43
C VAL A 32 -9.54 4.57 30.30
N ARG A 33 -9.74 5.09 29.09
CA ARG A 33 -10.60 6.25 28.82
C ARG A 33 -12.05 5.99 29.21
N ASP A 34 -12.58 4.80 28.91
CA ASP A 34 -13.96 4.41 29.21
C ASP A 34 -14.16 3.95 30.66
N GLY A 35 -13.16 4.10 31.54
CA GLY A 35 -13.29 3.83 32.97
C GLY A 35 -13.03 2.38 33.37
N ARG A 36 -12.29 1.62 32.56
CA ARG A 36 -11.85 0.24 32.83
C ARG A 36 -13.00 -0.76 32.98
N ILE A 37 -14.07 -0.59 32.21
CA ILE A 37 -15.25 -1.46 32.25
C ILE A 37 -14.86 -2.87 31.77
N PRO A 38 -14.92 -3.91 32.62
CA PRO A 38 -14.61 -5.27 32.24
C PRO A 38 -15.65 -5.84 31.27
N GLY A 39 -15.23 -6.72 30.35
CA GLY A 39 -16.12 -7.37 29.37
C GLY A 39 -16.33 -6.60 28.07
N ARG A 40 -15.62 -5.47 27.88
CA ARG A 40 -15.59 -4.71 26.62
C ARG A 40 -14.30 -4.90 25.83
N ASP A 41 -13.48 -5.88 26.20
CA ASP A 41 -12.15 -6.10 25.61
C ASP A 41 -12.20 -6.30 24.10
N LEU A 42 -13.19 -7.06 23.61
CA LEU A 42 -13.39 -7.28 22.17
C LEU A 42 -13.85 -6.00 21.46
N ASP A 43 -14.76 -5.23 22.07
CA ASP A 43 -15.31 -3.99 21.52
C ASP A 43 -14.23 -2.90 21.44
N ASN A 44 -13.43 -2.77 22.50
CA ASN A 44 -12.27 -1.88 22.56
C ASN A 44 -11.20 -2.26 21.55
N TRP A 45 -10.97 -3.56 21.34
CA TRP A 45 -10.07 -4.08 20.31
C TRP A 45 -10.56 -3.74 18.91
N THR A 46 -11.83 -4.03 18.60
CA THR A 46 -12.42 -3.71 17.29
C THR A 46 -12.41 -2.21 17.02
N GLN A 47 -12.68 -1.38 18.02
CA GLN A 47 -12.57 0.07 17.89
C GLN A 47 -11.12 0.51 17.65
N ALA A 48 -10.16 -0.03 18.39
CA ALA A 48 -8.74 0.23 18.19
C ALA A 48 -8.27 -0.18 16.79
N GLU A 49 -8.70 -1.33 16.28
CA GLU A 49 -8.44 -1.76 14.91
C GLU A 49 -8.95 -0.75 13.88
N ALA A 50 -10.18 -0.27 14.06
CA ALA A 50 -10.75 0.73 13.16
C ALA A 50 -10.02 2.08 13.24
N GLU A 51 -9.59 2.52 14.43
CA GLU A 51 -8.83 3.75 14.62
C GLU A 51 -7.43 3.63 14.02
N ILE A 52 -6.68 2.56 14.32
CA ILE A 52 -5.35 2.30 13.74
C ILE A 52 -5.43 2.11 12.24
N ALA A 53 -6.45 1.40 11.72
CA ALA A 53 -6.65 1.25 10.28
C ALA A 53 -6.98 2.57 9.58
N ARG A 54 -7.59 3.55 10.26
CA ARG A 54 -7.85 4.89 9.72
C ARG A 54 -6.65 5.83 9.87
N GLU A 55 -5.89 5.71 10.95
CA GLU A 55 -4.65 6.47 11.18
C GLU A 55 -3.55 6.00 10.20
N TRP A 56 -3.48 4.69 9.94
CA TRP A 56 -2.55 4.10 8.96
C TRP A 56 -3.11 4.02 7.55
N GLY A 57 -4.44 4.10 7.41
CA GLY A 57 -5.17 4.11 6.14
C GLY A 57 -5.86 5.43 5.86
N GLY A 58 -5.26 6.55 6.29
CA GLY A 58 -5.69 7.90 5.88
C GLY A 58 -5.73 8.04 4.34
N PRO A 59 -6.16 9.20 3.78
CA PRO A 59 -6.34 9.45 2.33
C PRO A 59 -5.03 9.39 1.51
N GLY A 60 -4.36 8.26 1.55
CA GLY A 60 -2.94 8.11 1.25
C GLY A 60 -2.41 6.78 1.79
N ARG A 61 -3.19 5.68 1.69
CA ARG A 61 -2.53 4.37 1.56
C ARG A 61 -1.59 4.53 0.38
N ARG A 62 -0.29 4.61 0.66
CA ARG A 62 0.76 4.62 -0.35
C ARG A 62 0.73 3.26 -1.00
N THR A 63 -0.17 3.15 -1.97
CA THR A 63 -0.30 1.96 -2.79
C THR A 63 0.90 1.97 -3.71
N ALA A 64 1.76 0.97 -3.53
CA ALA A 64 2.97 0.83 -4.32
C ALA A 64 2.81 -0.30 -5.35
N ILE A 65 3.50 -0.14 -6.47
CA ILE A 65 3.75 -1.19 -7.45
C ILE A 65 5.25 -1.36 -7.60
N VAL A 66 5.70 -2.60 -7.71
CA VAL A 66 7.11 -2.90 -8.01
C VAL A 66 7.21 -3.36 -9.46
N VAL A 67 8.16 -2.78 -10.16
CA VAL A 67 8.42 -3.08 -11.56
C VAL A 67 9.87 -3.50 -11.68
N ASP A 68 10.08 -4.70 -12.21
CA ASP A 68 11.39 -5.19 -12.60
C ASP A 68 11.67 -4.75 -14.04
N VAL A 69 12.77 -4.04 -14.26
CA VAL A 69 13.24 -3.65 -15.59
C VAL A 69 14.71 -4.01 -15.69
N ASP A 70 15.03 -4.97 -16.56
CA ASP A 70 16.39 -5.46 -16.78
C ASP A 70 17.12 -5.87 -15.48
N GLY A 71 16.38 -6.45 -14.51
CA GLY A 71 16.91 -6.89 -13.22
C GLY A 71 17.01 -5.80 -12.15
N VAL A 72 16.59 -4.56 -12.45
CA VAL A 72 16.50 -3.47 -11.48
C VAL A 72 15.05 -3.32 -11.04
N GLN A 73 14.80 -3.31 -9.73
CA GLN A 73 13.45 -3.14 -9.18
C GLN A 73 13.17 -1.67 -8.85
N TYR A 74 12.08 -1.15 -9.40
CA TYR A 74 11.57 0.18 -9.13
C TYR A 74 10.30 0.08 -8.30
N VAL A 75 10.24 0.82 -7.19
CA VAL A 75 9.04 0.95 -6.36
C VAL A 75 8.38 2.27 -6.69
N GLY A 76 7.19 2.22 -7.30
CA GLY A 76 6.37 3.38 -7.62
C GLY A 76 5.17 3.47 -6.69
N GLU A 77 5.01 4.58 -5.98
CA GLU A 77 3.78 4.91 -5.25
C GLU A 77 2.78 5.60 -6.19
N TYR A 78 1.51 5.22 -6.13
CA TYR A 78 0.43 5.92 -6.81
C TYR A 78 -0.62 6.39 -5.80
N GLY A 79 -1.21 7.56 -6.07
CA GLY A 79 -2.35 8.08 -5.33
C GLY A 79 -3.67 7.56 -5.88
N SER A 80 -4.72 7.55 -5.06
CA SER A 80 -6.08 7.20 -5.48
C SER A 80 -6.64 8.15 -6.55
N GLU A 81 -6.11 9.37 -6.64
CA GLU A 81 -6.53 10.38 -7.63
C GLU A 81 -5.91 10.12 -9.01
N SER A 82 -4.68 9.59 -9.05
CA SER A 82 -3.91 9.33 -10.27
C SER A 82 -4.01 7.89 -10.75
N CYS A 83 -4.78 7.04 -10.06
CA CYS A 83 -4.87 5.62 -10.38
C CYS A 83 -5.88 5.31 -11.49
N ASP A 84 -6.74 6.27 -11.88
CA ASP A 84 -7.77 6.13 -12.91
C ASP A 84 -8.57 4.81 -12.80
N GLY A 85 -8.94 4.46 -11.55
CA GLY A 85 -9.65 3.22 -11.22
C GLY A 85 -8.82 1.95 -11.29
N TYR A 86 -7.49 2.05 -11.29
CA TYR A 86 -6.59 0.89 -11.15
C TYR A 86 -6.90 0.13 -9.87
N GLN A 87 -7.10 -1.18 -10.01
CA GLN A 87 -7.29 -2.09 -8.90
C GLN A 87 -6.05 -2.97 -8.68
N PRO A 88 -5.57 -3.10 -7.44
CA PRO A 88 -4.60 -4.12 -7.06
C PRO A 88 -4.95 -5.50 -7.65
N GLY A 89 -4.01 -6.12 -8.37
CA GLY A 89 -4.21 -7.39 -9.06
C GLY A 89 -4.61 -7.30 -10.54
N GLU A 90 -4.79 -6.09 -11.09
CA GLU A 90 -5.05 -5.91 -12.53
C GLU A 90 -3.85 -6.30 -13.42
N PHE A 91 -2.63 -6.23 -12.86
CA PHE A 91 -1.44 -6.82 -13.50
C PHE A 91 -1.25 -8.25 -13.01
N GLY A 92 -1.17 -9.20 -13.93
CA GLY A 92 -0.85 -10.59 -13.63
C GLY A 92 0.58 -10.73 -13.10
N LEU A 93 0.82 -11.73 -12.24
CA LEU A 93 2.16 -12.04 -11.75
C LEU A 93 3.10 -12.41 -12.91
N GLY A 94 4.19 -11.66 -13.07
CA GLY A 94 5.14 -11.87 -14.15
C GLY A 94 4.64 -11.41 -15.52
N GLN A 95 3.53 -10.66 -15.55
CA GLN A 95 3.03 -10.05 -16.77
C GLN A 95 4.05 -9.03 -17.29
N ASP A 96 4.38 -9.14 -18.58
CA ASP A 96 5.16 -8.14 -19.30
C ASP A 96 4.29 -6.91 -19.56
N ILE A 97 4.79 -5.75 -19.16
CA ILE A 97 4.11 -4.47 -19.28
C ILE A 97 5.05 -3.43 -19.88
N SER A 98 4.46 -2.50 -20.64
CA SER A 98 5.18 -1.34 -21.12
C SER A 98 5.34 -0.33 -20.01
N VAL A 99 6.59 0.05 -19.74
CA VAL A 99 6.93 1.01 -18.69
C VAL A 99 7.72 2.16 -19.29
N ARG A 100 7.35 3.37 -18.90
CA ARG A 100 7.99 4.61 -19.33
C ARG A 100 8.43 5.40 -18.10
N PHE A 101 9.69 5.80 -18.09
CA PHE A 101 10.28 6.60 -17.01
C PHE A 101 10.42 8.05 -17.47
N GLU A 102 10.01 8.99 -16.63
CA GLU A 102 10.24 10.42 -16.82
C GLU A 102 10.62 11.05 -15.48
N ALA A 103 11.88 11.51 -15.34
CA ALA A 103 12.40 12.05 -14.09
C ALA A 103 12.17 11.12 -12.89
N ASP A 104 11.37 11.53 -11.91
CA ASP A 104 10.97 10.75 -10.73
C ASP A 104 9.69 9.92 -10.94
N LYS A 105 9.12 9.92 -12.15
CA LYS A 105 7.86 9.23 -12.44
C LYS A 105 8.06 7.97 -13.26
N MET A 106 7.18 7.01 -13.01
CA MET A 106 7.04 5.79 -13.79
C MET A 106 5.57 5.66 -14.24
N PHE A 107 5.38 5.51 -15.55
CA PHE A 107 4.09 5.33 -16.20
C PHE A 107 3.98 3.90 -16.71
N LEU A 108 2.97 3.17 -16.23
CA LEU A 108 2.74 1.76 -16.59
C LEU A 108 1.51 1.68 -17.51
N THR A 109 1.65 1.09 -18.69
CA THR A 109 0.51 0.84 -19.56
C THR A 109 -0.30 -0.34 -19.04
N ARG A 110 -1.54 -0.09 -18.65
CA ARG A 110 -2.49 -1.09 -18.14
C ARG A 110 -3.07 -1.92 -19.30
N PRO A 111 -3.57 -3.14 -19.03
CA PRO A 111 -4.20 -3.99 -20.05
C PRO A 111 -5.40 -3.33 -20.76
N ASN A 112 -6.07 -2.40 -20.08
CA ASN A 112 -7.18 -1.62 -20.64
C ASN A 112 -6.72 -0.45 -21.53
N GLY A 113 -5.42 -0.30 -21.77
CA GLY A 113 -4.82 0.76 -22.59
C GLY A 113 -4.62 2.10 -21.88
N LYS A 114 -5.04 2.25 -20.62
CA LYS A 114 -4.81 3.45 -19.80
C LYS A 114 -3.43 3.42 -19.16
N GLU A 115 -2.90 4.58 -18.78
CA GLU A 115 -1.63 4.66 -18.03
C GLU A 115 -1.90 4.76 -16.52
N LEU A 116 -1.13 4.02 -15.73
CA LEU A 116 -1.00 4.24 -14.30
C LEU A 116 0.22 5.12 -14.06
N GLU A 117 0.00 6.33 -13.53
CA GLU A 117 1.06 7.22 -13.11
C GLU A 117 1.52 6.88 -11.68
N THR A 118 2.82 6.75 -11.49
CA THR A 118 3.45 6.49 -10.20
C THR A 118 4.66 7.41 -9.98
N THR A 119 4.96 7.72 -8.73
CA THR A 119 6.22 8.37 -8.32
C THR A 119 7.17 7.33 -7.77
N ILE A 120 8.38 7.29 -8.30
CA ILE A 120 9.45 6.37 -7.92
C ILE A 120 9.97 6.78 -6.55
N VAL A 121 9.79 5.92 -5.56
CA VAL A 121 10.25 6.14 -4.18
C VAL A 121 11.49 5.31 -3.82
N HIS A 122 11.69 4.18 -4.49
CA HIS A 122 12.88 3.35 -4.33
C HIS A 122 13.34 2.75 -5.67
N LYS A 123 14.67 2.60 -5.80
CA LYS A 123 15.34 1.83 -6.84
C LYS A 123 16.26 0.81 -6.13
N ILE A 124 16.16 -0.46 -6.50
CA ILE A 124 16.91 -1.57 -5.91
C ILE A 124 17.65 -2.26 -7.07
N GLU A 125 18.98 -2.35 -6.96
CA GLU A 125 19.90 -2.92 -7.96
C GLU A 125 20.44 -4.29 -7.54
#